data_AF-A0A947JWT4-F1
#
_entry.id   AF-A0A947JWT4-F1
#
_cell.length_a   1.000
_cell.length_b   1.000
_cell.length_c   1.000
_cell.angle_alpha   90.00
_cell.angle_beta   90.00
_cell.angle_gamma   90.00
#
_symmetry.space_group_name_H-M   'P 1'
#
loop_
_entity.id
_entity.type
_entity.pdbx_description
1 polymer ?
#
loop_
_entity_poly.entity_id
_entity_poly.type
_entity_poly.pdbx_seq_one_letter_code
_entity_poly.pdbx_strand_id
1 'polypeptide(L)' 'EIVENMSANQLGQAGISAAQLMAEKDVKAVIAKNIGPRASNALKQFNIAIYYGDGVVKNVLQEFIDGKLEKFQ' A
#
# COMPACT_ATOMS: atom_id res chain seq x y z
N GLU A 1 -10.75 -4.11 9.12
CA GLU A 1 -10.54 -5.55 8.88
C GLU A 1 -9.04 -5.83 8.94
N ILE A 2 -8.63 -7.03 9.30
CA ILE A 2 -7.22 -7.47 9.26
C ILE A 2 -7.15 -8.59 8.23
N VAL A 3 -6.27 -8.45 7.25
CA VAL A 3 -6.13 -9.40 6.13
C VAL A 3 -4.67 -9.82 6.04
N GLU A 4 -4.42 -11.11 6.08
CA GLU A 4 -3.07 -11.66 5.96
C GLU A 4 -2.57 -11.56 4.51
N ASN A 5 -1.33 -11.11 4.33
CA ASN A 5 -0.71 -11.09 3.02
C ASN A 5 -0.17 -12.47 2.65
N MET A 6 -1.02 -13.32 2.08
CA MET A 6 -0.64 -14.66 1.60
C MET A 6 0.48 -14.63 0.55
N SER A 7 0.67 -13.49 -0.13
CA SER A 7 1.69 -13.31 -1.16
C SER A 7 3.07 -12.98 -0.59
N ALA A 8 3.20 -12.73 0.72
CA ALA A 8 4.46 -12.31 1.34
C ALA A 8 5.62 -13.31 1.15
N ASN A 9 5.31 -14.61 1.07
CA ASN A 9 6.30 -15.67 0.89
C ASN A 9 6.60 -16.02 -0.59
N GLN A 10 6.01 -15.30 -1.55
CA GLN A 10 6.28 -15.54 -2.96
C GLN A 10 7.70 -15.07 -3.34
N LEU A 11 8.46 -15.90 -4.06
CA LEU A 11 9.81 -15.59 -4.55
C LEU A 11 9.86 -14.38 -5.51
N GLY A 12 8.71 -13.93 -6.00
CA GLY A 12 8.58 -12.73 -6.82
C GLY A 12 7.11 -12.31 -6.96
N GLN A 13 6.89 -11.10 -7.46
CA GLN A 13 5.56 -10.53 -7.75
C GLN A 13 4.63 -10.31 -6.54
N ALA A 14 5.08 -10.61 -5.31
CA ALA A 14 4.32 -10.40 -4.08
C ALA A 14 3.66 -9.00 -3.99
N GLY A 15 4.39 -7.95 -4.41
CA GLY A 15 3.87 -6.58 -4.42
C GLY A 15 2.77 -6.32 -5.47
N ILE A 16 2.78 -7.02 -6.60
CA ILE A 16 1.73 -6.91 -7.62
C ILE A 16 0.46 -7.61 -7.10
N SER A 17 0.60 -8.82 -6.55
CA SER A 17 -0.51 -9.56 -5.95
C SER A 17 -1.16 -8.77 -4.80
N ALA A 18 -0.34 -8.12 -3.95
CA ALA A 18 -0.85 -7.24 -2.91
C ALA A 18 -1.60 -6.02 -3.49
N ALA A 19 -1.11 -5.42 -4.57
CA ALA A 19 -1.80 -4.31 -5.22
C ALA A 19 -3.17 -4.73 -5.81
N GLN A 20 -3.23 -5.93 -6.41
CA GLN A 20 -4.49 -6.50 -6.93
C GLN A 20 -5.49 -6.74 -5.79
N LEU A 21 -5.06 -7.32 -4.67
CA LEU A 21 -5.92 -7.53 -3.51
C LEU A 21 -6.51 -6.21 -2.97
N MET A 22 -5.72 -5.13 -2.96
CA MET A 22 -6.21 -3.81 -2.55
C MET A 22 -7.25 -3.27 -3.53
N ALA A 23 -7.06 -3.50 -4.84
CA ALA A 23 -8.02 -3.11 -5.87
C ALA A 23 -9.33 -3.91 -5.78
N GLU A 24 -9.26 -5.22 -5.55
CA GLU A 24 -10.45 -6.07 -5.32
C GLU A 24 -11.26 -5.63 -4.10
N LYS A 25 -10.59 -5.09 -3.08
CA LYS A 25 -11.21 -4.52 -1.88
C LYS A 25 -11.65 -3.05 -2.05
N ASP A 26 -11.58 -2.50 -3.26
CA ASP A 26 -11.90 -1.10 -3.60
C ASP A 26 -11.21 -0.04 -2.70
N VAL A 27 -9.96 -0.33 -2.30
CA VAL A 27 -9.17 0.55 -1.45
C VAL A 27 -8.74 1.79 -2.23
N LYS A 28 -8.88 2.98 -1.63
CA LYS A 28 -8.51 4.27 -2.28
C LYS A 28 -7.07 4.70 -2.01
N ALA A 29 -6.47 4.24 -0.91
CA ALA A 29 -5.11 4.61 -0.52
C ALA A 29 -4.38 3.45 0.17
N VAL A 30 -3.09 3.31 -0.12
CA VAL A 30 -2.17 2.35 0.50
C VAL A 30 -1.02 3.12 1.16
N ILE A 31 -0.71 2.76 2.41
CA ILE A 31 0.44 3.29 3.14
C ILE A 31 1.47 2.17 3.28
N ALA A 32 2.70 2.41 2.82
CA ALA A 32 3.78 1.44 2.96
C ALA A 32 5.14 2.13 3.09
N LYS A 33 6.07 1.47 3.80
CA LYS A 33 7.44 1.95 3.94
C LYS A 33 8.21 1.91 2.63
N ASN A 34 8.16 0.77 1.94
CA ASN A 34 8.89 0.50 0.70
C ASN A 34 7.96 -0.08 -0.35
N ILE A 35 8.08 0.40 -1.58
CA ILE A 35 7.30 -0.07 -2.73
C ILE A 35 8.24 -0.26 -3.92
N GLY A 36 8.16 -1.43 -4.54
CA GLY A 36 8.88 -1.73 -5.77
C GLY A 36 8.19 -1.14 -7.01
N PRO A 37 8.93 -0.89 -8.11
CA PRO A 37 8.43 -0.18 -9.29
C PRO A 37 7.26 -0.88 -9.99
N ARG A 38 7.20 -2.22 -9.92
CA ARG A 38 6.08 -2.97 -10.51
C ARG A 38 4.80 -2.85 -9.68
N ALA A 39 4.93 -2.80 -8.36
CA ALA A 39 3.79 -2.67 -7.46
C ALA A 39 3.20 -1.26 -7.50
N SER A 40 4.05 -0.22 -7.52
CA SER A 40 3.57 1.17 -7.69
C SER A 40 2.84 1.35 -9.01
N ASN A 41 3.35 0.78 -10.11
CA ASN A 41 2.67 0.83 -11.40
C ASN A 41 1.27 0.17 -11.35
N ALA A 42 1.15 -1.00 -10.73
CA ALA A 42 -0.14 -1.67 -10.56
C ALA A 42 -1.11 -0.84 -9.72
N LEU A 43 -0.67 -0.31 -8.56
CA LEU A 43 -1.49 0.55 -7.71
C LEU A 43 -1.98 1.81 -8.45
N LYS A 44 -1.10 2.46 -9.23
CA LYS A 44 -1.46 3.62 -10.06
C LYS A 44 -2.48 3.28 -11.14
N GLN A 45 -2.39 2.12 -11.79
CA GLN A 45 -3.37 1.67 -12.78
C GLN A 45 -4.78 1.51 -12.19
N PHE A 46 -4.86 1.11 -10.92
CA PHE A 46 -6.13 1.01 -10.19
C PHE A 46 -6.57 2.34 -9.54
N ASN A 47 -5.91 3.46 -9.84
CA ASN A 47 -6.15 4.77 -9.22
C ASN A 47 -6.04 4.76 -7.68
N ILE A 48 -5.22 3.86 -7.14
CA ILE A 48 -4.98 3.77 -5.70
C ILE A 48 -3.87 4.75 -5.35
N ALA A 49 -4.16 5.68 -4.43
CA ALA A 49 -3.17 6.61 -3.92
C ALA A 49 -2.15 5.88 -3.05
N ILE A 50 -0.90 6.30 -3.12
CA ILE A 50 0.20 5.64 -2.44
C ILE A 50 0.85 6.65 -1.51
N TYR A 51 1.09 6.26 -0.26
CA TYR A 51 1.70 7.09 0.77
C TYR A 51 2.85 6.36 1.44
N TYR A 52 3.91 7.09 1.76
CA TYR A 52 4.99 6.58 2.58
C TYR A 52 4.63 6.71 4.05
N GLY A 53 4.88 5.63 4.81
CA GLY A 53 4.71 5.62 6.25
C GLY A 53 5.49 4.45 6.87
N ASP A 54 6.07 4.69 8.04
CA ASP A 54 6.83 3.70 8.79
C ASP A 54 6.56 3.86 10.30
N GLY A 55 6.61 2.75 11.05
CA GLY A 55 6.37 2.72 12.49
C GLY A 55 5.02 2.12 12.90
N VAL A 56 4.52 2.55 14.06
CA VAL A 56 3.30 1.98 14.67
C VAL A 56 2.07 2.37 13.85
N VAL A 57 1.25 1.38 13.47
CA VAL A 57 0.04 1.57 12.65
C VAL A 57 -0.85 2.71 13.16
N LYS A 58 -1.04 2.80 14.48
CA LYS A 58 -1.83 3.88 15.10
C LYS A 58 -1.28 5.28 14.79
N ASN A 59 0.04 5.45 14.86
CA ASN A 59 0.68 6.75 14.65
C ASN A 59 0.64 7.13 13.16
N VAL A 60 0.96 6.18 12.29
CA VAL A 60 0.95 6.38 10.83
C VAL A 60 -0.45 6.73 10.32
N LEU A 61 -1.49 6.08 10.86
CA LEU A 61 -2.87 6.43 10.56
C LEU A 61 -3.23 7.84 11.01
N GLN A 62 -2.73 8.27 12.18
CA GLN A 62 -2.96 9.64 12.66
C GLN A 62 -2.26 10.66 11.75
N GLU A 63 -1.01 10.40 11.35
CA GLU A 63 -0.27 11.24 10.40
C GLU A 63 -0.95 11.31 9.03
N PHE A 64 -1.58 10.22 8.59
CA PHE A 64 -2.36 10.20 7.36
C PHE A 64 -3.59 11.11 7.45
N ILE A 65 -4.34 11.01 8.55
CA ILE A 65 -5.53 11.84 8.81
C ILE A 65 -5.13 13.32 8.92
N ASP A 66 -3.99 13.60 9.56
CA ASP A 66 -3.44 14.96 9.70
C ASP A 66 -2.84 15.50 8.39
N GLY A 67 -2.80 14.71 7.31
CA GLY A 67 -2.23 15.11 6.01
C GLY A 67 -0.71 15.28 6.00
N LYS A 68 0.00 14.66 6.94
CA LYS A 68 1.46 14.77 7.11
C LYS A 68 2.25 13.73 6.31
N LEU A 69 1.60 12.66 5.86
CA LEU A 69 2.28 11.61 5.08
C LEU A 69 2.62 12.08 3.67
N GLU A 70 3.80 11.69 3.21
CA GLU A 70 4.26 11.98 1.85
C GLU A 70 3.56 11.06 0.85
N LYS A 71 2.98 11.66 -0.18
CA LYS A 71 2.36 10.91 -1.28
C LYS A 71 3.45 10.47 -2.27
N PHE A 72 3.52 9.17 -2.55
CA PHE A 72 4.39 8.60 -3.57
C PHE A 72 3.95 9.12 -4.96
N GLN A 73 4.88 9.71 -5.71
CA GLN A 73 4.63 10.27 -7.04
C GLN A 73 4.81 9.26 -8.18
#